data_AF-A0A0J7KCA3-F1
#
_entry.id   AF-A0A0J7KCA3-F1
#
_cell.length_a   1.000
_cell.length_b   1.000
_cell.length_c   1.000
_cell.angle_alpha   90.00
_cell.angle_beta   90.00
_cell.angle_gamma   90.00
#
_symmetry.space_group_name_H-M   'P 1'
#
loop_
_entity.id
_entity.type
_entity.pdbx_description
1 polymer ?
#
loop_
_entity_poly.entity_id
_entity_poly.type
_entity_poly.pdbx_seq_one_letter_code
_entity_poly.pdbx_strand_id
1 'polypeptide(L)'
;MNDLKKIKQLRCNEDNYKFGLSTLYCWMECILHISYNIDFKEARGNNIILKQNKRKQIQSDLKSQLSITVDIVKQGHGMTNDGNTGRRFFAHPEAVSNIIEVDQKLIERFGNILHVMASGCEIDCDKFERYAYETAELFVHLYSWYNMPPSVHKVLIHGGAIMKKMILPIGCLSEEAQEAGNKVFKAARAHTSRRCSRIVNNEDIMHILISSDSVVNKLRVSKNKKVKDLTAEAESLLINNQNNNQIDNMEIDNEDNCSMELNSDESLMDL
;
A
#
# COMPACT_ATOMS: atom_id res chain seq x y z
N MET A 1 -4.40 19.95 -13.54
CA MET A 1 -4.22 18.48 -13.55
C MET A 1 -5.38 17.76 -14.24
N ASN A 2 -6.61 18.31 -14.22
CA ASN A 2 -7.76 17.62 -14.82
C ASN A 2 -7.92 17.83 -16.33
N ASP A 3 -7.19 18.76 -16.95
CA ASP A 3 -7.17 18.92 -18.42
C ASP A 3 -6.21 17.91 -19.06
N LEU A 4 -6.73 16.72 -19.36
CA LEU A 4 -5.96 15.59 -19.89
C LEU A 4 -5.35 15.88 -21.27
N LYS A 5 -6.08 16.61 -22.12
CA LYS A 5 -5.63 16.93 -23.49
C LYS A 5 -4.41 17.83 -23.45
N LYS A 6 -4.45 18.88 -22.62
CA LYS A 6 -3.32 19.79 -22.44
C LYS A 6 -2.11 19.05 -21.86
N ILE A 7 -2.32 18.16 -20.89
CA ILE A 7 -1.22 17.46 -20.22
C ILE A 7 -0.53 16.47 -21.17
N LYS A 8 -1.28 15.78 -22.02
CA LYS A 8 -0.71 14.87 -23.03
C LYS A 8 0.20 15.59 -24.03
N GLN A 9 0.00 16.88 -24.24
CA GLN A 9 0.86 17.70 -25.12
C GLN A 9 2.13 18.20 -24.43
N LEU A 10 2.19 18.15 -23.09
CA LEU A 10 3.37 18.60 -22.35
C LEU A 10 4.51 17.60 -22.51
N ARG A 11 5.70 18.13 -22.78
CA ARG A 11 6.93 17.32 -22.79
C ARG A 11 7.29 16.92 -21.36
N CYS A 12 7.52 15.63 -21.17
CA CYS A 12 8.04 15.10 -19.90
C CYS A 12 9.57 15.19 -19.89
N ASN A 13 10.13 15.52 -18.73
CA ASN A 13 11.58 15.40 -18.51
C ASN A 13 11.88 13.97 -18.02
N GLU A 14 12.55 13.18 -18.85
CA GLU A 14 12.89 11.78 -18.54
C GLU A 14 13.83 11.65 -17.34
N ASP A 15 14.64 12.67 -17.02
CA ASP A 15 15.53 12.67 -15.84
C ASP A 15 14.77 12.53 -14.53
N ASN A 16 13.49 12.92 -14.51
CA ASN A 16 12.63 12.83 -13.34
C ASN A 16 12.05 11.42 -13.13
N TYR A 17 12.20 10.51 -14.10
CA TYR A 17 11.70 9.13 -13.96
C TYR A 17 12.52 8.32 -12.95
N LYS A 18 13.76 8.73 -12.65
CA LYS A 18 14.60 8.13 -11.59
C LYS A 18 13.96 8.17 -10.20
N PHE A 19 13.00 9.07 -9.96
CA PHE A 19 12.27 9.16 -8.69
C PHE A 19 11.17 8.09 -8.56
N GLY A 20 11.01 7.20 -9.55
CA GLY A 20 10.08 6.08 -9.51
C GLY A 20 8.62 6.47 -9.29
N LEU A 21 7.83 5.53 -8.78
CA LEU A 21 6.43 5.74 -8.37
C LEU A 21 6.33 5.43 -6.88
N SER A 22 5.77 6.35 -6.10
CA SER A 22 5.34 6.01 -4.74
C SER A 22 3.99 5.31 -4.86
N THR A 23 3.93 4.06 -4.43
CA THR A 23 2.73 3.23 -4.36
C THR A 23 1.84 3.59 -3.17
N LEU A 24 2.28 4.49 -2.29
CA LEU A 24 1.76 4.61 -0.94
C LEU A 24 0.58 5.60 -0.81
N TYR A 25 -0.47 5.12 -0.13
CA TYR A 25 -1.60 5.76 0.61
C TYR A 25 -2.40 6.93 0.01
N CYS A 26 -1.87 7.67 -0.97
CA CYS A 26 -2.48 8.89 -1.50
C CYS A 26 -3.84 8.65 -2.19
N TRP A 27 -4.11 7.43 -2.64
CA TRP A 27 -5.33 7.05 -3.36
C TRP A 27 -6.55 6.97 -2.45
N MET A 28 -6.38 6.36 -1.26
CA MET A 28 -7.45 6.29 -0.28
C MET A 28 -7.79 7.71 0.22
N GLU A 29 -6.78 8.53 0.50
CA GLU A 29 -6.95 9.94 0.88
C GLU A 29 -7.67 10.74 -0.21
N CYS A 30 -7.29 10.54 -1.48
CA CYS A 30 -7.97 11.17 -2.61
C CYS A 30 -9.47 10.87 -2.59
N ILE A 31 -9.84 9.59 -2.48
CA ILE A 31 -11.23 9.15 -2.45
C ILE A 31 -11.97 9.72 -1.23
N LEU A 32 -11.37 9.64 -0.04
CA LEU A 32 -11.96 10.18 1.20
C LEU A 32 -12.22 11.68 1.09
N HIS A 33 -11.28 12.45 0.53
CA HIS A 33 -11.44 13.89 0.38
C HIS A 33 -12.51 14.27 -0.65
N ILE A 34 -12.71 13.47 -1.69
CA ILE A 34 -13.84 13.64 -2.62
C ILE A 34 -15.14 13.43 -1.86
N SER A 35 -15.25 12.33 -1.11
CA SER A 35 -16.43 12.00 -0.31
C SER A 35 -16.77 13.10 0.71
N TYR A 36 -15.77 13.64 1.44
CA TYR A 36 -15.99 14.72 2.41
C TYR A 36 -16.50 16.02 1.79
N ASN A 37 -16.25 16.21 0.50
CA ASN A 37 -16.61 17.41 -0.22
C ASN A 37 -17.82 17.21 -1.16
N ILE A 38 -18.44 16.03 -1.17
CA ILE A 38 -19.39 15.64 -2.21
C ILE A 38 -20.67 16.50 -2.22
N ASP A 39 -21.10 16.95 -1.04
CA ASP A 39 -22.34 17.72 -0.87
C ASP A 39 -22.25 19.12 -1.49
N PHE A 40 -21.05 19.72 -1.52
CA PHE A 40 -20.81 21.07 -2.03
C PHE A 40 -19.94 21.13 -3.28
N LYS A 41 -19.28 20.03 -3.66
CA LYS A 41 -18.52 19.86 -4.91
C LYS A 41 -17.44 20.94 -5.13
N GLU A 42 -16.74 21.33 -4.06
CA GLU A 42 -15.60 22.24 -4.14
C GLU A 42 -14.36 21.61 -3.51
N ALA A 43 -13.21 21.68 -4.19
CA ALA A 43 -11.95 21.16 -3.64
C ALA A 43 -11.45 21.96 -2.42
N ARG A 44 -11.66 23.29 -2.43
CA ARG A 44 -11.27 24.24 -1.39
C ARG A 44 -12.45 25.14 -1.04
N GLY A 45 -13.41 24.59 -0.31
CA GLY A 45 -14.61 25.32 0.14
C GLY A 45 -14.48 25.88 1.56
N ASN A 46 -15.24 26.94 1.85
CA ASN A 46 -15.34 27.56 3.17
C ASN A 46 -16.28 26.79 4.13
N ASN A 47 -16.91 25.71 3.65
CA ASN A 47 -17.89 24.90 4.38
C ASN A 47 -17.22 23.92 5.36
N ILE A 48 -16.37 24.46 6.25
CA ILE A 48 -15.56 23.69 7.20
C ILE A 48 -16.42 22.80 8.10
N ILE A 49 -17.55 23.33 8.60
CA ILE A 49 -18.43 22.63 9.54
C ILE A 49 -19.11 21.43 8.86
N LEU A 50 -19.70 21.64 7.67
CA LEU A 50 -20.36 20.58 6.89
C LEU A 50 -19.36 19.46 6.56
N LYS A 51 -18.17 19.83 6.09
CA LYS A 51 -17.09 18.89 5.81
C LYS A 51 -16.70 18.08 7.04
N GLN A 52 -16.56 18.72 8.20
CA GLN A 52 -16.22 18.03 9.44
C GLN A 52 -17.32 17.06 9.88
N ASN A 53 -18.59 17.42 9.73
CA ASN A 53 -19.72 16.55 10.06
C ASN A 53 -19.76 15.33 9.12
N LYS A 54 -19.65 15.53 7.81
CA LYS A 54 -19.60 14.45 6.82
C LYS A 54 -18.41 13.52 7.08
N ARG A 55 -17.23 14.08 7.37
CA ARG A 55 -16.04 13.30 7.74
C ARG A 55 -16.28 12.42 8.97
N LYS A 56 -16.87 12.97 10.05
CA LYS A 56 -17.17 12.21 11.27
C LYS A 56 -18.17 11.08 11.01
N GLN A 57 -19.19 11.34 10.19
CA GLN A 57 -20.17 10.34 9.78
C GLN A 57 -19.47 9.18 9.04
N ILE A 58 -18.72 9.48 7.97
CA ILE A 58 -18.00 8.46 7.19
C ILE A 58 -17.00 7.69 8.05
N GLN A 59 -16.27 8.37 8.95
CA GLN A 59 -15.35 7.70 9.88
C GLN A 59 -16.07 6.72 10.81
N SER A 60 -17.25 7.09 11.31
CA SER A 60 -18.10 6.23 12.14
C SER A 60 -18.60 5.01 11.35
N ASP A 61 -19.06 5.23 10.13
CA ASP A 61 -19.65 4.19 9.28
C ASP A 61 -18.61 3.19 8.76
N LEU A 62 -17.43 3.67 8.36
CA LEU A 62 -16.29 2.80 8.01
C LEU A 62 -15.82 1.98 9.22
N LYS A 63 -15.89 2.54 10.42
CA LYS A 63 -15.52 1.82 11.64
C LYS A 63 -16.58 0.79 12.03
N SER A 64 -17.86 1.10 11.91
CA SER A 64 -18.93 0.18 12.30
C SER A 64 -19.08 -0.99 11.31
N GLN A 65 -19.03 -0.72 10.01
CA GLN A 65 -19.27 -1.73 8.98
C GLN A 65 -18.02 -2.52 8.61
N LEU A 66 -16.87 -1.84 8.47
CA LEU A 66 -15.64 -2.47 7.99
C LEU A 66 -14.58 -2.60 9.09
N SER A 67 -14.81 -2.10 10.31
CA SER A 67 -13.79 -2.06 11.37
C SER A 67 -12.50 -1.36 10.93
N ILE A 68 -12.60 -0.32 10.09
CA ILE A 68 -11.48 0.47 9.57
C ILE A 68 -11.51 1.85 10.23
N THR A 69 -10.34 2.35 10.64
CA THR A 69 -10.18 3.71 11.17
C THR A 69 -9.36 4.53 10.20
N VAL A 70 -9.95 5.58 9.63
CA VAL A 70 -9.30 6.45 8.63
C VAL A 70 -9.16 7.87 9.17
N ASP A 71 -8.16 8.61 8.67
CA ASP A 71 -8.03 10.04 8.88
C ASP A 71 -7.86 10.45 10.34
N ILE A 72 -7.13 9.66 11.14
CA ILE A 72 -6.80 9.98 12.53
C ILE A 72 -5.28 10.05 12.69
N VAL A 73 -4.80 11.16 13.28
CA VAL A 73 -3.39 11.28 13.67
C VAL A 73 -3.21 10.63 15.03
N LYS A 74 -2.34 9.62 15.11
CA LYS A 74 -1.94 8.96 16.36
C LYS A 74 -0.57 9.49 16.78
N GLN A 75 -0.51 10.07 17.99
CA GLN A 75 0.74 10.55 18.57
C GLN A 75 1.80 9.43 18.58
N GLY A 76 2.99 9.72 18.02
CA GLY A 76 4.11 8.79 17.91
C GLY A 76 3.97 7.65 16.89
N HIS A 77 2.82 7.51 16.21
CA HIS A 77 2.54 6.39 15.28
C HIS A 77 2.19 6.83 13.85
N GLY A 78 2.08 8.14 13.60
CA GLY A 78 1.72 8.68 12.29
C GLY A 78 0.20 8.77 12.09
N MET A 79 -0.24 8.67 10.84
CA MET A 79 -1.65 8.71 10.49
C MET A 79 -2.21 7.30 10.32
N THR A 80 -3.51 7.10 10.62
CA THR A 80 -4.17 5.79 10.47
C THR A 80 -4.38 5.34 9.03
N ASN A 81 -4.06 6.20 8.06
CA ASN A 81 -4.10 5.88 6.64
C ASN A 81 -2.86 5.09 6.22
N ASP A 82 -2.61 3.98 6.92
CA ASP A 82 -1.50 3.08 6.64
C ASP A 82 -1.89 1.98 5.64
N GLY A 83 -0.91 1.13 5.29
CA GLY A 83 -1.11 0.09 4.28
C GLY A 83 -2.06 -1.00 4.70
N ASN A 84 -2.26 -1.21 6.00
CA ASN A 84 -3.26 -2.18 6.46
C ASN A 84 -4.67 -1.61 6.26
N THR A 85 -4.88 -0.35 6.62
CA THR A 85 -6.13 0.38 6.37
C THR A 85 -6.44 0.42 4.88
N GLY A 86 -5.48 0.81 4.03
CA GLY A 86 -5.65 0.87 2.59
C GLY A 86 -6.00 -0.49 1.96
N ARG A 87 -5.30 -1.57 2.33
CA ARG A 87 -5.60 -2.92 1.83
C ARG A 87 -7.01 -3.38 2.17
N ARG A 88 -7.52 -3.04 3.35
CA ARG A 88 -8.90 -3.37 3.74
C ARG A 88 -9.93 -2.50 3.03
N PHE A 89 -9.60 -1.22 2.81
CA PHE A 89 -10.44 -0.28 2.09
C PHE A 89 -10.71 -0.74 0.65
N PHE A 90 -9.66 -1.10 -0.10
CA PHE A 90 -9.80 -1.55 -1.50
C PHE A 90 -10.25 -3.01 -1.66
N ALA A 91 -10.33 -3.79 -0.58
CA ALA A 91 -10.82 -5.17 -0.63
C ALA A 91 -12.35 -5.29 -0.73
N HIS A 92 -13.09 -4.23 -0.34
CA HIS A 92 -14.55 -4.24 -0.32
C HIS A 92 -15.13 -2.99 -1.02
N PRO A 93 -14.90 -2.84 -2.34
CA PRO A 93 -15.24 -1.61 -3.07
C PRO A 93 -16.73 -1.27 -3.04
N GLU A 94 -17.62 -2.27 -3.10
CA GLU A 94 -19.07 -2.07 -3.01
C GLU A 94 -19.49 -1.47 -1.66
N ALA A 95 -19.06 -2.09 -0.56
CA ALA A 95 -19.37 -1.61 0.80
C ALA A 95 -18.81 -0.20 1.02
N VAL A 96 -17.57 0.05 0.56
CA VAL A 96 -16.95 1.37 0.65
C VAL A 96 -17.75 2.39 -0.17
N SER A 97 -18.04 2.11 -1.44
CA SER A 97 -18.84 2.97 -2.34
C SER A 97 -20.14 3.41 -1.69
N ASN A 98 -20.87 2.48 -1.06
CA ASN A 98 -22.12 2.76 -0.38
C ASN A 98 -21.96 3.70 0.83
N ILE A 99 -20.85 3.57 1.58
CA ILE A 99 -20.57 4.41 2.76
C ILE A 99 -20.12 5.82 2.36
N ILE A 100 -19.24 5.91 1.37
CA ILE A 100 -18.58 7.18 1.01
C ILE A 100 -19.27 7.93 -0.13
N GLU A 101 -20.28 7.33 -0.76
CA GLU A 101 -21.03 7.90 -1.88
C GLU A 101 -20.15 8.23 -3.10
N VAL A 102 -19.08 7.47 -3.31
CA VAL A 102 -18.18 7.58 -4.47
C VAL A 102 -18.41 6.38 -5.38
N ASP A 103 -18.31 6.58 -6.69
CA ASP A 103 -18.53 5.55 -7.70
C ASP A 103 -17.68 4.28 -7.46
N GLN A 104 -18.37 3.14 -7.36
CA GLN A 104 -17.75 1.83 -7.12
C GLN A 104 -16.69 1.49 -8.16
N LYS A 105 -16.97 1.73 -9.45
CA LYS A 105 -16.05 1.36 -10.53
C LYS A 105 -14.75 2.14 -10.44
N LEU A 106 -14.80 3.42 -10.05
CA LEU A 106 -13.58 4.19 -9.79
C LEU A 106 -12.74 3.57 -8.66
N ILE A 107 -13.38 3.15 -7.56
CA ILE A 107 -12.70 2.52 -6.41
C ILE A 107 -12.06 1.18 -6.81
N GLU A 108 -12.78 0.36 -7.59
CA GLU A 108 -12.28 -0.91 -8.14
C GLU A 108 -11.05 -0.70 -9.03
N ARG A 109 -11.12 0.25 -9.98
CA ARG A 109 -9.99 0.54 -10.88
C ARG A 109 -8.78 1.04 -10.11
N PHE A 110 -8.97 1.90 -9.09
CA PHE A 110 -7.88 2.33 -8.22
C PHE A 110 -7.27 1.14 -7.44
N GLY A 111 -8.10 0.26 -6.89
CA GLY A 111 -7.65 -0.96 -6.22
C GLY A 111 -6.84 -1.87 -7.16
N ASN A 112 -7.31 -2.09 -8.39
CA ASN A 112 -6.62 -2.91 -9.39
C ASN A 112 -5.26 -2.32 -9.76
N ILE A 113 -5.17 -1.01 -10.02
CA ILE A 113 -3.90 -0.32 -10.31
C ILE A 113 -2.90 -0.53 -9.16
N LEU A 114 -3.35 -0.34 -7.92
CA LEU A 114 -2.51 -0.52 -6.74
C LEU A 114 -2.06 -1.98 -6.55
N HIS A 115 -2.95 -2.95 -6.75
CA HIS A 115 -2.60 -4.37 -6.65
C HIS A 115 -1.59 -4.79 -7.73
N VAL A 116 -1.77 -4.34 -8.97
CA VAL A 116 -0.82 -4.60 -10.06
C VAL A 116 0.54 -4.00 -9.76
N MET A 117 0.60 -2.75 -9.29
CA MET A 117 1.86 -2.12 -8.89
C MET A 117 2.53 -2.83 -7.70
N ALA A 118 1.75 -3.35 -6.76
CA ALA A 118 2.25 -4.05 -5.58
C ALA A 118 2.56 -5.54 -5.80
N SER A 119 2.17 -6.12 -6.95
CA SER A 119 2.31 -7.55 -7.23
C SER A 119 3.76 -8.03 -7.30
N GLY A 120 4.69 -7.15 -7.70
CA GLY A 120 6.08 -7.52 -8.00
C GLY A 120 6.24 -8.30 -9.31
N CYS A 121 5.16 -8.51 -10.06
CA CYS A 121 5.18 -9.16 -11.38
C CYS A 121 5.51 -8.16 -12.49
N GLU A 122 5.93 -8.67 -13.65
CA GLU A 122 6.11 -7.83 -14.84
C GLU A 122 4.75 -7.34 -15.36
N ILE A 123 4.68 -6.04 -15.66
CA ILE A 123 3.47 -5.35 -16.07
C ILE A 123 3.57 -5.02 -17.55
N ASP A 124 2.50 -5.32 -18.30
CA ASP A 124 2.35 -4.87 -19.68
C ASP A 124 2.12 -3.35 -19.66
N CYS A 125 3.19 -2.60 -19.94
CA CYS A 125 3.20 -1.15 -19.77
C CYS A 125 2.21 -0.44 -20.70
N ASP A 126 1.94 -0.97 -21.90
CA ASP A 126 1.01 -0.37 -22.85
C ASP A 126 -0.45 -0.60 -22.42
N LYS A 127 -0.77 -1.82 -21.97
CA LYS A 127 -2.09 -2.09 -21.38
C LYS A 127 -2.33 -1.29 -20.11
N PHE A 128 -1.33 -1.21 -19.24
CA PHE A 128 -1.39 -0.42 -18.02
C PHE A 128 -1.61 1.06 -18.32
N GLU A 129 -0.87 1.63 -19.27
CA GLU A 129 -1.01 3.03 -19.68
C GLU A 129 -2.42 3.34 -20.18
N ARG A 130 -3.00 2.46 -21.00
CA ARG A 130 -4.39 2.60 -21.45
C ARG A 130 -5.39 2.50 -20.30
N TYR A 131 -5.25 1.49 -19.44
CA TYR A 131 -6.15 1.29 -18.30
C TYR A 131 -6.10 2.49 -17.33
N ALA A 132 -4.90 3.00 -17.06
CA ALA A 132 -4.66 4.16 -16.22
C ALA A 132 -5.27 5.45 -16.84
N TYR A 133 -5.10 5.65 -18.14
CA TYR A 133 -5.66 6.81 -18.84
C TYR A 133 -7.20 6.79 -18.86
N GLU A 134 -7.81 5.65 -19.18
CA GLU A 134 -9.27 5.47 -19.09
C GLU A 134 -9.80 5.74 -17.66
N THR A 135 -9.02 5.36 -16.64
CA THR A 135 -9.36 5.64 -15.25
C THR A 135 -9.28 7.13 -14.95
N ALA A 136 -8.30 7.85 -15.51
CA ALA A 136 -8.21 9.30 -15.39
C ALA A 136 -9.39 10.01 -16.08
N GLU A 137 -9.83 9.52 -17.25
CA GLU A 137 -11.03 10.02 -17.94
C GLU A 137 -12.28 9.81 -17.09
N LEU A 138 -12.46 8.62 -16.51
CA LEU A 138 -13.56 8.32 -15.59
C LEU A 138 -13.54 9.26 -14.37
N PHE A 139 -12.37 9.46 -13.77
CA PHE A 139 -12.20 10.37 -12.63
C PHE A 139 -12.61 11.80 -12.97
N VAL A 140 -12.11 12.34 -14.08
CA VAL A 140 -12.40 13.72 -14.51
C VAL A 140 -13.88 13.86 -14.89
N HIS A 141 -14.48 12.83 -15.49
CA HIS A 141 -15.91 12.84 -15.83
C HIS A 141 -16.80 12.91 -14.58
N LEU A 142 -16.52 12.08 -13.57
CA LEU A 142 -17.33 12.00 -12.34
C LEU A 142 -17.05 13.16 -11.37
N TYR A 143 -15.78 13.54 -11.22
CA TYR A 143 -15.29 14.45 -10.18
C TYR A 143 -14.46 15.60 -10.75
N SER A 144 -14.91 16.19 -11.87
CA SER A 144 -14.23 17.31 -12.56
C SER A 144 -13.85 18.49 -11.64
N TRP A 145 -14.66 18.74 -10.61
CA TRP A 145 -14.50 19.79 -9.61
C TRP A 145 -13.37 19.52 -8.59
N TYR A 146 -12.90 18.28 -8.47
CA TYR A 146 -11.80 17.90 -7.59
C TYR A 146 -10.52 17.68 -8.40
N ASN A 147 -9.45 18.42 -8.12
CA ASN A 147 -8.17 18.22 -8.80
C ASN A 147 -7.49 16.94 -8.32
N MET A 148 -7.09 16.06 -9.26
CA MET A 148 -6.30 14.87 -8.91
C MET A 148 -5.05 15.25 -8.12
N PRO A 149 -4.76 14.58 -6.98
CA PRO A 149 -3.52 14.78 -6.25
C PRO A 149 -2.29 14.44 -7.12
N PRO A 150 -1.12 15.07 -6.87
CA PRO A 150 0.08 14.84 -7.67
C PRO A 150 0.50 13.36 -7.78
N SER A 151 0.35 12.57 -6.71
CA SER A 151 0.73 11.14 -6.73
C SER A 151 -0.22 10.31 -7.59
N VAL A 152 -1.53 10.52 -7.47
CA VAL A 152 -2.55 9.87 -8.32
C VAL A 152 -2.33 10.26 -9.78
N HIS A 153 -2.13 11.56 -10.04
CA HIS A 153 -1.82 12.08 -11.36
C HIS A 153 -0.56 11.45 -11.96
N LYS A 154 0.52 11.35 -11.18
CA LYS A 154 1.79 10.75 -11.61
C LYS A 154 1.62 9.31 -12.05
N VAL A 155 0.86 8.49 -11.33
CA VAL A 155 0.60 7.11 -11.75
C VAL A 155 -0.34 7.06 -12.95
N LEU A 156 -1.47 7.78 -12.91
CA LEU A 156 -2.49 7.67 -13.96
C LEU A 156 -2.01 8.18 -15.32
N ILE A 157 -1.17 9.21 -15.33
CA ILE A 157 -0.72 9.88 -16.57
C ILE A 157 0.70 9.51 -16.95
N HIS A 158 1.61 9.35 -15.98
CA HIS A 158 3.02 9.09 -16.24
C HIS A 158 3.47 7.68 -15.81
N GLY A 159 2.60 6.88 -15.21
CA GLY A 159 2.95 5.58 -14.63
C GLY A 159 3.54 4.62 -15.66
N GLY A 160 2.87 4.45 -16.80
CA GLY A 160 3.35 3.58 -17.87
C GLY A 160 4.71 4.00 -18.43
N ALA A 161 4.92 5.30 -18.66
CA ALA A 161 6.19 5.84 -19.14
C ALA A 161 7.33 5.64 -18.13
N ILE A 162 7.05 5.79 -16.82
CA ILE A 162 8.01 5.55 -15.75
C ILE A 162 8.34 4.05 -15.69
N MET A 163 7.34 3.18 -15.70
CA MET A 163 7.53 1.72 -15.64
C MET A 163 8.39 1.21 -16.81
N LYS A 164 8.20 1.73 -18.02
CA LYS A 164 9.01 1.38 -19.21
C LYS A 164 10.51 1.65 -19.04
N LYS A 165 10.91 2.57 -18.16
CA LYS A 165 12.30 2.95 -17.94
C LYS A 165 12.94 2.25 -16.74
N MET A 166 12.16 1.56 -15.91
CA MET A 166 12.67 0.84 -14.75
C MET A 166 13.29 -0.50 -15.17
N ILE A 167 14.36 -0.89 -14.48
CA ILE A 167 15.06 -2.17 -14.74
C ILE A 167 14.31 -3.35 -14.10
N LEU A 168 13.60 -3.09 -12.99
CA LEU A 168 12.87 -4.09 -12.22
C LEU A 168 11.38 -3.74 -12.17
N PRO A 169 10.50 -4.75 -11.96
CA PRO A 169 9.10 -4.51 -11.68
C PRO A 169 8.91 -3.50 -10.56
N ILE A 170 7.92 -2.61 -10.71
CA ILE A 170 7.74 -1.49 -9.79
C ILE A 170 7.49 -1.94 -8.34
N GLY A 171 6.80 -3.08 -8.14
CA GLY A 171 6.56 -3.63 -6.80
C GLY A 171 7.84 -4.03 -6.06
N CYS A 172 8.90 -4.39 -6.79
CA CYS A 172 10.21 -4.70 -6.21
C CYS A 172 10.99 -3.43 -5.80
N LEU A 173 10.63 -2.27 -6.34
CA LEU A 173 11.27 -0.98 -6.09
C LEU A 173 10.51 -0.13 -5.05
N SER A 174 9.69 -0.77 -4.23
CA SER A 174 8.84 -0.12 -3.23
C SER A 174 9.63 0.34 -2.00
N GLU A 175 9.22 1.48 -1.44
CA GLU A 175 9.73 2.01 -0.16
C GLU A 175 9.27 1.21 1.07
N GLU A 176 8.22 0.38 0.93
CA GLU A 176 7.62 -0.39 2.04
C GLU A 176 8.64 -1.31 2.74
N ALA A 177 9.57 -1.89 1.99
CA ALA A 177 10.60 -2.77 2.55
C ALA A 177 11.53 -2.02 3.51
N GLN A 178 11.92 -0.79 3.16
CA GLN A 178 12.75 0.06 4.00
C GLN A 178 11.98 0.55 5.23
N GLU A 179 10.72 0.96 5.06
CA GLU A 179 9.86 1.36 6.18
C GLU A 179 9.62 0.22 7.18
N ALA A 180 9.43 -1.01 6.70
CA ALA A 180 9.32 -2.20 7.53
C ALA A 180 10.63 -2.44 8.32
N GLY A 181 11.78 -2.12 7.73
CA GLY A 181 13.09 -2.14 8.39
C GLY A 181 13.14 -1.28 9.66
N ASN A 182 12.39 -0.18 9.73
CA ASN A 182 12.31 0.65 10.95
C ASN A 182 11.75 -0.11 12.15
N LYS A 183 10.88 -1.10 11.93
CA LYS A 183 10.38 -1.97 13.00
C LYS A 183 11.50 -2.86 13.55
N VAL A 184 12.32 -3.42 12.68
CA VAL A 184 13.49 -4.22 13.05
C VAL A 184 14.51 -3.36 13.79
N PHE A 185 14.80 -2.16 13.29
CA PHE A 185 15.68 -1.20 13.94
C PHE A 185 15.23 -0.87 15.38
N LYS A 186 13.95 -0.52 15.56
CA LYS A 186 13.38 -0.21 16.88
C LYS A 186 13.47 -1.40 17.83
N ALA A 187 13.16 -2.61 17.34
CA ALA A 187 13.24 -3.83 18.13
C ALA A 187 14.68 -4.17 18.55
N ALA A 188 15.63 -4.09 17.63
CA ALA A 188 17.04 -4.37 17.91
C ALA A 188 17.64 -3.36 18.89
N ARG A 189 17.33 -2.06 18.73
CA ARG A 189 17.72 -1.02 19.69
C ARG A 189 17.15 -1.26 21.09
N ALA A 190 15.92 -1.79 21.17
CA ALA A 190 15.27 -2.06 22.43
C ALA A 190 15.80 -3.35 23.09
N HIS A 191 16.01 -4.43 22.35
CA HIS A 191 16.17 -5.76 22.94
C HIS A 191 17.49 -6.46 22.63
N THR A 192 18.23 -6.01 21.61
CA THR A 192 19.44 -6.71 21.12
C THR A 192 20.72 -5.94 21.40
N SER A 193 20.66 -4.61 21.46
CA SER A 193 21.82 -3.76 21.67
C SER A 193 22.13 -3.51 23.15
N ARG A 194 23.43 -3.47 23.49
CA ARG A 194 23.92 -3.06 24.80
C ARG A 194 23.58 -1.59 25.06
N ARG A 195 23.25 -1.27 26.32
CA ARG A 195 22.82 0.07 26.76
C ARG A 195 23.84 0.78 27.65
N CYS A 196 25.11 0.39 27.55
CA CYS A 196 26.20 0.98 28.32
C CYS A 196 26.69 2.33 27.76
N SER A 197 26.58 2.54 26.45
CA SER A 197 27.03 3.75 25.75
C SER A 197 26.26 3.90 24.44
N ARG A 198 26.07 5.15 23.96
CA ARG A 198 25.47 5.41 22.65
C ARG A 198 26.30 4.86 21.49
N ILE A 199 27.63 4.85 21.62
CA ILE A 199 28.54 4.34 20.58
C ILE A 199 28.35 2.83 20.45
N VAL A 200 28.45 2.11 21.56
CA VAL A 200 28.27 0.65 21.61
C VAL A 200 26.84 0.26 21.19
N ASN A 201 25.84 1.06 21.58
CA ASN A 201 24.46 0.85 21.14
C ASN A 201 24.32 0.92 19.62
N ASN A 202 24.90 1.95 18.99
CA ASN A 202 24.87 2.11 17.54
C ASN A 202 25.70 1.02 16.82
N GLU A 203 26.82 0.61 17.39
CA GLU A 203 27.62 -0.51 16.88
C GLU A 203 26.80 -1.81 16.85
N ASP A 204 26.12 -2.14 17.95
CA ASP A 204 25.25 -3.32 18.02
C ASP A 204 24.06 -3.24 17.05
N ILE A 205 23.50 -2.05 16.86
CA ILE A 205 22.45 -1.83 15.85
C ILE A 205 23.00 -2.02 14.43
N MET A 206 24.23 -1.62 14.15
CA MET A 206 24.84 -1.87 12.83
C MET A 206 25.02 -3.37 12.55
N HIS A 207 25.21 -4.19 13.59
CA HIS A 207 25.26 -5.65 13.42
C HIS A 207 23.94 -6.28 12.96
N ILE A 208 22.82 -5.54 12.93
CA ILE A 208 21.57 -5.97 12.26
C ILE A 208 21.82 -6.28 10.77
N LEU A 209 22.88 -5.78 10.15
CA LEU A 209 23.26 -6.13 8.77
C LEU A 209 23.39 -7.65 8.55
N ILE A 210 23.73 -8.43 9.57
CA ILE A 210 23.73 -9.91 9.53
C ILE A 210 22.35 -10.45 9.14
N SER A 211 21.27 -9.74 9.49
CA SER A 211 19.91 -10.13 9.11
C SER A 211 19.61 -9.99 7.62
N SER A 212 20.35 -9.14 6.92
CA SER A 212 20.27 -8.94 5.47
C SER A 212 21.24 -9.83 4.69
N ASP A 213 22.07 -10.62 5.38
CA ASP A 213 22.99 -11.56 4.74
C ASP A 213 22.19 -12.66 4.03
N SER A 214 22.43 -12.82 2.72
CA SER A 214 21.70 -13.78 1.88
C SER A 214 21.95 -15.24 2.28
N VAL A 215 23.15 -15.59 2.75
CA VAL A 215 23.50 -16.95 3.18
C VAL A 215 22.78 -17.26 4.49
N VAL A 216 22.85 -16.34 5.45
CA VAL A 216 22.12 -16.48 6.73
C VAL A 216 20.61 -16.55 6.48
N ASN A 217 20.08 -15.72 5.59
CA ASN A 217 18.65 -15.68 5.32
C ASN A 217 18.13 -16.97 4.66
N LYS A 218 18.92 -17.64 3.82
CA LYS A 218 18.57 -18.95 3.23
C LYS A 218 18.46 -20.07 4.27
N LEU A 219 19.22 -19.98 5.36
CA LEU A 219 19.21 -20.97 6.43
C LEU A 219 18.06 -20.74 7.43
N ARG A 220 17.35 -19.61 7.35
CA ARG A 220 16.24 -19.30 8.26
C ARG A 220 14.97 -20.02 7.81
N VAL A 221 14.19 -20.47 8.79
CA VAL A 221 12.85 -21.01 8.57
C VAL A 221 11.95 -19.90 8.01
N SER A 222 11.54 -20.04 6.75
CA SER A 222 10.59 -19.12 6.12
C SER A 222 9.17 -19.50 6.48
N LYS A 223 8.36 -18.51 6.86
CA LYS A 223 6.90 -18.68 6.93
C LYS A 223 6.31 -18.36 5.57
N ASN A 224 5.65 -19.34 4.95
CA ASN A 224 4.93 -19.11 3.69
C ASN A 224 3.76 -18.15 3.94
N LYS A 225 3.70 -17.09 3.15
CA LYS A 225 2.56 -16.17 3.15
C LYS A 225 1.51 -16.71 2.17
N LYS A 226 0.24 -16.63 2.55
CA LYS A 226 -0.86 -16.87 1.63
C LYS A 226 -0.84 -15.80 0.54
N VAL A 227 -0.77 -16.22 -0.71
CA VAL A 227 -0.97 -15.35 -1.87
C VAL A 227 -2.45 -14.99 -1.90
N LYS A 228 -2.76 -13.72 -2.15
CA LYS A 228 -4.14 -13.28 -2.43
C LYS A 228 -4.33 -13.26 -3.93
N ASP A 229 -5.48 -13.75 -4.36
CA ASP A 229 -5.85 -13.76 -5.77
C ASP A 229 -6.08 -12.33 -6.27
N LEU A 230 -5.63 -12.09 -7.50
CA LEU A 230 -5.87 -10.85 -8.21
C LEU A 230 -7.25 -10.89 -8.87
N THR A 231 -7.81 -9.73 -9.16
CA THR A 231 -9.03 -9.65 -9.99
C THR A 231 -8.67 -9.97 -11.44
N ALA A 232 -9.60 -10.54 -12.20
CA ALA A 232 -9.37 -10.85 -13.62
C ALA A 232 -8.95 -9.62 -14.44
N GLU A 233 -9.46 -8.43 -14.10
CA GLU A 233 -9.00 -7.17 -14.71
C GLU A 233 -7.53 -6.88 -14.37
N ALA A 234 -7.13 -7.03 -13.12
CA ALA A 234 -5.75 -6.82 -12.69
C ALA A 234 -4.79 -7.83 -13.33
N GLU A 235 -5.19 -9.11 -13.42
CA GLU A 235 -4.40 -10.16 -14.08
C GLU A 235 -4.17 -9.86 -15.56
N SER A 236 -5.16 -9.30 -16.26
CA SER A 236 -5.02 -8.94 -17.68
C SER A 236 -3.93 -7.89 -17.97
N LEU A 237 -3.52 -7.13 -16.95
CA LEU A 237 -2.47 -6.11 -17.02
C LEU A 237 -1.07 -6.69 -16.79
N LEU A 238 -0.97 -7.92 -16.28
CA LEU A 238 0.30 -8.59 -16.06
C LEU A 238 0.73 -9.33 -17.32
N ILE A 239 2.05 -9.47 -17.48
CA ILE A 239 2.61 -10.35 -18.50
C ILE A 239 2.45 -11.78 -17.95
N ASN A 240 1.63 -12.59 -18.62
CA ASN A 240 1.43 -14.00 -18.28
C ASN A 240 2.76 -14.76 -18.37
N ASN A 241 3.49 -14.86 -17.27
CA ASN A 241 4.50 -15.90 -17.13
C ASN A 241 3.76 -17.20 -16.80
N GLN A 242 3.35 -17.95 -17.83
CA GLN A 242 2.84 -19.31 -17.70
C GLN A 242 3.86 -20.32 -17.10
N ASN A 243 4.92 -19.87 -16.41
CA ASN A 243 6.04 -20.70 -15.99
C ASN A 243 6.25 -20.81 -14.48
N ASN A 244 5.26 -20.46 -13.64
CA ASN A 244 5.39 -20.65 -12.18
C ASN A 244 4.72 -21.92 -11.63
N ASN A 245 4.12 -22.77 -12.47
CA ASN A 245 3.56 -24.07 -12.06
C ASN A 245 4.63 -25.20 -11.92
N GLN A 246 5.91 -24.87 -11.70
CA GLN A 246 6.98 -25.88 -11.55
C GLN A 246 7.84 -25.72 -10.28
N ILE A 247 7.41 -24.95 -9.28
CA ILE A 247 8.07 -24.96 -7.95
C ILE A 247 7.17 -25.58 -6.86
N ASP A 248 5.97 -26.05 -7.22
CA ASP A 248 5.19 -26.96 -6.37
C ASP A 248 5.45 -28.39 -6.85
N ASN A 249 6.45 -29.05 -6.28
CA ASN A 249 6.55 -30.52 -6.12
C ASN A 249 7.93 -30.89 -5.53
N MET A 250 8.11 -30.71 -4.23
CA MET A 250 8.95 -31.60 -3.42
C MET A 250 8.25 -31.86 -2.10
N GLU A 251 7.52 -32.98 -2.11
CA GLU A 251 7.27 -33.93 -1.01
C GLU A 251 6.77 -33.35 0.32
N ILE A 252 5.44 -33.44 0.47
CA ILE A 252 4.75 -33.49 1.76
C ILE A 252 5.01 -34.88 2.34
N ASP A 253 5.95 -34.97 3.27
CA ASP A 253 5.91 -36.02 4.28
C ASP A 253 5.24 -35.44 5.54
N ASN A 254 4.01 -35.90 5.76
CA ASN A 254 3.30 -35.73 7.02
C ASN A 254 4.04 -36.54 8.09
N GLU A 255 4.43 -35.90 9.18
CA GLU A 255 4.37 -36.54 10.49
C GLU A 255 4.17 -35.50 11.61
N ASP A 256 3.19 -35.82 12.45
CA ASP A 256 2.54 -34.98 13.44
C ASP A 256 3.40 -34.67 14.69
N ASN A 257 2.87 -33.70 15.45
CA ASN A 257 3.01 -33.47 16.88
C ASN A 257 4.30 -32.83 17.43
N CYS A 258 4.16 -31.59 17.94
CA CYS A 258 4.28 -31.37 19.38
C CYS A 258 3.68 -30.01 19.78
N SER A 259 2.56 -30.05 20.48
CA SER A 259 2.04 -28.96 21.30
C SER A 259 2.93 -28.74 22.51
N MET A 260 3.36 -27.50 22.75
CA MET A 260 3.75 -27.05 24.09
C MET A 260 3.09 -25.71 24.40
N GLU A 261 1.96 -25.82 25.08
CA GLU A 261 1.46 -24.79 26.00
C GLU A 261 2.45 -24.69 27.17
N LEU A 262 2.96 -23.49 27.45
CA LEU A 262 3.62 -23.21 28.71
C LEU A 262 2.66 -22.42 29.58
N ASN A 263 1.95 -23.16 30.45
CA ASN A 263 1.30 -22.62 31.63
C ASN A 263 2.37 -22.04 32.55
N SER A 264 2.24 -20.75 32.88
CA SER A 264 2.95 -20.13 33.99
C SER A 264 2.00 -20.07 35.18
N ASP A 265 2.21 -20.94 36.16
CA ASP A 265 1.68 -20.73 37.51
C ASP A 265 2.69 -21.20 38.57
N GLU A 266 2.59 -20.51 39.70
CA GLU A 266 3.21 -20.74 41.03
C GLU A 266 4.53 -20.06 41.38
N SER A 267 4.36 -18.83 41.90
CA SER A 267 4.68 -18.39 43.28
C SER A 267 5.93 -18.93 44.02
N LEU A 268 6.66 -17.95 44.56
CA LEU A 268 7.31 -17.90 45.89
C LEU A 268 8.34 -18.99 46.23
N MET A 269 9.57 -18.54 46.50
CA MET A 269 10.31 -18.86 47.73
C MET A 269 11.54 -17.96 47.87
N ASP A 270 11.69 -17.45 49.08
CA ASP A 270 12.72 -16.57 49.60
C ASP A 270 14.15 -17.14 49.50
N LEU A 271 15.13 -16.25 49.28
CA LEU A 271 16.38 -16.08 50.04
C LEU A 271 17.17 -14.86 49.53
#